data_AF-A0A1V6RCQ4-F1
#
_entry.id   AF-A0A1V6RCQ4-F1
#
_cell.length_a   1.000
_cell.length_b   1.000
_cell.length_c   1.000
_cell.angle_alpha   90.00
_cell.angle_beta   90.00
_cell.angle_gamma   90.00
#
_symmetry.space_group_name_H-M   'P 1'
#
loop_
_entity.id
_entity.type
_entity.pdbx_description
1 polymer ?
#
loop_
_entity_poly.entity_id
_entity_poly.type
_entity_poly.pdbx_seq_one_letter_code
_entity_poly.pdbx_strand_id
1 'polypeptide(L)'
;MTTASFGRLVRFRAKNGTIYYGEVESQELITKESLAGAEVTLTVGPNTVAFIKPADTLAGPFEDIHVNSECTWMDYEAELSFIIGRDCKNATTENALDYILGYTVGNDVSSRYWQMPERSGHQHGAAKGFDKFAPIGPVIVSPRILGDPHNLGMTTKVNGVVRQQTNTDDMIFQIPSIIQHLSRGTTLRRGTVVMTGTPSGVAAFMKPQAWLNNGDVVEVEIDSIG
;
A
#
# COMPACT_ATOMS: atom_id res chain seq x y z
N MET A 1 15.56 -16.81 19.73
CA MET A 1 14.62 -16.09 18.86
C MET A 1 15.08 -14.65 18.81
N THR A 2 15.66 -14.22 17.70
CA THR A 2 16.19 -12.86 17.53
C THR A 2 15.32 -12.16 16.50
N THR A 3 14.58 -11.15 16.95
CA THR A 3 13.80 -10.23 16.12
C THR A 3 14.75 -9.38 15.28
N ALA A 4 14.63 -9.48 13.95
CA ALA A 4 15.30 -8.56 13.02
C ALA A 4 14.50 -7.26 12.91
N SER A 5 15.20 -6.13 12.81
CA SER A 5 14.61 -4.80 12.62
C SER A 5 14.90 -4.31 11.21
N PHE A 6 13.86 -4.03 10.42
CA PHE A 6 13.97 -3.62 9.02
C PHE A 6 14.28 -2.12 8.92
N GLY A 7 15.36 -1.72 8.26
CA GLY A 7 15.73 -0.31 8.06
C GLY A 7 15.60 0.18 6.62
N ARG A 8 15.99 -0.62 5.62
CA ARG A 8 16.01 -0.19 4.19
C ARG A 8 15.90 -1.36 3.22
N LEU A 9 14.70 -1.86 2.94
CA LEU A 9 14.49 -2.90 1.92
C LEU A 9 14.66 -2.29 0.51
N VAL A 10 15.57 -2.86 -0.29
CA VAL A 10 15.86 -2.47 -1.68
C VAL A 10 15.52 -3.62 -2.60
N ARG A 11 14.85 -3.30 -3.70
CA ARG A 11 14.53 -4.23 -4.78
C ARG A 11 15.52 -4.11 -5.93
N PHE A 12 15.95 -5.26 -6.46
CA PHE A 12 16.76 -5.34 -7.66
C PHE A 12 16.11 -6.28 -8.69
N ARG A 13 15.91 -5.79 -9.91
CA ARG A 13 15.50 -6.60 -11.06
C ARG A 13 16.76 -7.00 -11.83
N ALA A 14 17.09 -8.29 -11.84
CA ALA A 14 18.18 -8.80 -12.66
C ALA A 14 17.83 -8.71 -14.16
N LYS A 15 18.85 -8.77 -15.03
CA LYS A 15 18.68 -8.70 -16.49
C LYS A 15 17.77 -9.80 -17.06
N ASN A 16 17.61 -10.91 -16.34
CA ASN A 16 16.74 -12.04 -16.68
C ASN A 16 15.29 -11.87 -16.14
N GLY A 17 14.97 -10.74 -15.51
CA GLY A 17 13.65 -10.46 -14.95
C GLY A 17 13.44 -10.94 -13.52
N THR A 18 14.38 -11.69 -12.92
CA THR A 18 14.27 -12.13 -11.53
C THR A 18 14.34 -10.95 -10.57
N ILE A 19 13.41 -10.91 -9.61
CA ILE A 19 13.34 -9.87 -8.58
C ILE A 19 14.01 -10.39 -7.31
N TYR A 20 14.90 -9.57 -6.74
CA TYR A 20 15.56 -9.79 -5.46
C TYR A 20 15.22 -8.65 -4.50
N TYR A 21 15.23 -8.95 -3.20
CA TYR A 21 15.04 -7.98 -2.14
C TYR A 21 16.20 -8.11 -1.13
N GLY A 22 16.77 -6.99 -0.68
CA GLY A 22 17.88 -6.96 0.28
C GLY A 22 17.89 -5.70 1.13
N GLU A 23 18.74 -5.61 2.15
CA GLU A 23 18.89 -4.41 2.99
C GLU A 23 20.19 -3.66 2.66
N VAL A 24 20.17 -2.31 2.66
CA VAL A 24 21.38 -1.48 2.49
C VAL A 24 21.63 -0.56 3.68
N GLU A 25 22.87 -0.49 4.14
CA GLU A 25 23.25 0.34 5.30
C GLU A 25 23.37 1.84 4.96
N SER A 26 23.65 2.23 3.70
CA SER A 26 23.66 3.65 3.25
C SER A 26 23.47 3.79 1.73
N GLN A 27 23.00 4.96 1.27
CA GLN A 27 22.76 5.27 -0.16
C GLN A 27 24.04 5.50 -0.99
N GLU A 28 25.22 5.57 -0.38
CA GLU A 28 26.42 6.07 -1.08
C GLU A 28 27.26 5.02 -1.81
N LEU A 29 27.05 3.72 -1.66
CA LEU A 29 27.85 2.71 -2.39
C LEU A 29 27.01 1.48 -2.75
N ILE A 30 26.37 1.50 -3.92
CA ILE A 30 25.85 0.29 -4.55
C ILE A 30 26.91 -0.19 -5.56
N THR A 31 27.83 -1.05 -5.13
CA THR A 31 28.68 -1.82 -6.06
C THR A 31 28.28 -3.29 -6.03
N LYS A 32 28.61 -4.04 -7.08
CA LYS A 32 28.29 -5.48 -7.22
C LYS A 32 28.82 -6.31 -6.04
N GLU A 33 29.85 -5.82 -5.33
CA GLU A 33 30.49 -6.52 -4.22
C GLU A 33 29.80 -6.32 -2.85
N SER A 34 28.89 -5.35 -2.67
CA SER A 34 28.32 -5.03 -1.35
C SER A 34 27.13 -5.90 -0.92
N LEU A 35 26.64 -6.80 -1.79
CA LEU A 35 25.51 -7.70 -1.52
C LEU A 35 25.95 -9.17 -1.37
N ALA A 36 27.04 -9.43 -0.64
CA ALA A 36 27.53 -10.79 -0.44
C ALA A 36 26.76 -11.52 0.69
N GLY A 37 25.86 -12.43 0.32
CA GLY A 37 25.49 -13.59 1.16
C GLY A 37 24.25 -13.48 2.05
N ALA A 38 23.45 -12.41 1.96
CA ALA A 38 22.18 -12.35 2.68
C ALA A 38 21.04 -12.92 1.82
N GLU A 39 20.60 -14.14 2.10
CA GLU A 39 19.28 -14.63 1.69
C GLU A 39 18.25 -14.08 2.68
N VAL A 40 17.43 -13.11 2.25
CA VAL A 40 16.23 -12.73 2.99
C VAL A 40 15.10 -13.63 2.51
N THR A 41 14.69 -14.59 3.36
CA THR A 41 13.47 -15.35 3.12
C THR A 41 12.27 -14.42 3.30
N LEU A 42 11.85 -13.81 2.19
CA LEU A 42 10.54 -13.19 2.09
C LEU A 42 9.50 -14.31 2.10
N THR A 43 8.88 -14.53 3.26
CA THR A 43 7.71 -15.40 3.37
C THR A 43 6.51 -14.64 2.80
N VAL A 44 6.48 -14.50 1.47
CA VAL A 44 5.28 -14.10 0.75
C VAL A 44 4.41 -15.34 0.64
N GLY A 45 3.27 -15.33 1.34
CA GLY A 45 2.27 -16.39 1.18
C GLY A 45 1.80 -16.48 -0.28
N PRO A 46 1.21 -17.60 -0.72
CA PRO A 46 0.77 -17.75 -2.11
C PRO A 46 -0.41 -16.84 -2.51
N ASN A 47 -0.93 -16.03 -1.57
CA ASN A 47 -2.14 -15.25 -1.72
C ASN A 47 -1.98 -13.87 -1.09
N THR A 48 -2.69 -12.88 -1.65
CA THR A 48 -2.87 -11.55 -1.08
C THR A 48 -3.46 -11.64 0.34
N VAL A 49 -2.86 -10.93 1.29
CA VAL A 49 -3.46 -10.68 2.60
C VAL A 49 -4.52 -9.59 2.42
N ALA A 50 -5.75 -9.86 2.84
CA ALA A 50 -6.86 -8.92 2.68
C ALA A 50 -7.57 -8.67 4.01
N PHE A 51 -8.01 -7.43 4.20
CA PHE A 51 -8.89 -7.00 5.28
C PHE A 51 -9.87 -5.97 4.73
N ILE A 52 -10.87 -5.60 5.53
CA ILE A 52 -11.92 -4.66 5.13
C ILE A 52 -11.85 -3.43 6.03
N LYS A 53 -11.96 -2.26 5.40
CA LYS A 53 -12.26 -0.98 6.06
C LYS A 53 -13.75 -0.67 5.85
N PRO A 54 -14.51 -0.29 6.90
CA PRO A 54 -15.90 0.15 6.76
C PRO A 54 -16.05 1.34 5.79
N ALA A 55 -17.25 1.55 5.26
CA ALA A 55 -17.50 2.64 4.31
C ALA A 55 -17.23 4.03 4.92
N ASP A 56 -17.47 4.20 6.23
CA ASP A 56 -17.26 5.45 6.95
C ASP A 56 -15.78 5.85 7.07
N THR A 57 -14.86 4.94 6.76
CA THR A 57 -13.43 5.28 6.64
C THR A 57 -13.13 6.18 5.44
N LEU A 58 -14.02 6.27 4.46
CA LEU A 58 -13.79 7.05 3.24
C LEU A 58 -13.70 8.55 3.54
N ALA A 59 -12.64 9.18 3.04
CA ALA A 59 -12.43 10.63 3.11
C ALA A 59 -12.10 11.21 1.74
N GLY A 60 -12.34 12.52 1.60
CA GLY A 60 -11.88 13.27 0.43
C GLY A 60 -10.35 13.43 0.40
N PRO A 61 -9.76 13.79 -0.76
CA PRO A 61 -8.31 13.88 -0.94
C PRO A 61 -7.64 15.02 -0.14
N PHE A 62 -8.42 16.02 0.28
CA PHE A 62 -7.94 17.19 1.01
C PHE A 62 -8.72 17.41 2.31
N GLU A 63 -9.43 16.38 2.77
CA GLU A 63 -10.22 16.44 4.00
C GLU A 63 -9.28 16.21 5.20
N ASP A 64 -9.46 17.00 6.25
CA ASP A 64 -8.76 16.77 7.52
C ASP A 64 -9.21 15.45 8.16
N ILE A 65 -8.26 14.66 8.65
CA ILE A 65 -8.53 13.39 9.33
C ILE A 65 -8.54 13.64 10.83
N HIS A 66 -9.73 13.62 11.44
CA HIS A 66 -9.86 13.68 12.88
C HIS A 66 -9.53 12.33 13.52
N VAL A 67 -8.42 12.29 14.25
CA VAL A 67 -7.92 11.07 14.89
C VAL A 67 -8.52 10.92 16.28
N ASN A 68 -9.13 9.77 16.56
CA ASN A 68 -9.62 9.44 17.90
C ASN A 68 -8.45 9.42 18.91
N SER A 69 -8.67 9.91 20.13
CA SER A 69 -7.62 10.01 21.16
C SER A 69 -6.98 8.68 21.57
N GLU A 70 -7.64 7.55 21.32
CA GLU A 70 -7.08 6.22 21.56
C GLU A 70 -6.21 5.72 20.41
N CYS A 71 -6.24 6.37 19.25
CA CYS A 71 -5.36 6.05 18.13
C CYS A 71 -3.99 6.70 18.37
N THR A 72 -2.98 5.86 18.54
CA THR A 72 -1.58 6.27 18.68
C THR A 72 -0.71 5.48 17.70
N TRP A 73 0.54 5.92 17.51
CA TRP A 73 1.43 5.37 16.48
C TRP A 73 0.77 5.45 15.10
N MET A 74 0.34 6.67 14.77
CA MET A 74 -0.34 6.98 13.52
C MET A 74 0.63 6.89 12.35
N ASP A 75 0.19 6.23 11.29
CA ASP A 75 1.00 5.89 10.14
C ASP A 75 0.27 6.16 8.83
N TYR A 76 1.04 6.34 7.77
CA TYR A 76 0.61 6.58 6.40
C TYR A 76 1.00 5.39 5.53
N GLU A 77 0.20 5.14 4.51
CA GLU A 77 0.41 4.04 3.58
C GLU A 77 -0.10 4.45 2.20
N ALA A 78 0.79 5.00 1.35
CA ALA A 78 0.41 5.30 -0.03
C ALA A 78 0.09 4.03 -0.81
N GLU A 79 -1.05 4.03 -1.49
CA GLU A 79 -1.50 2.90 -2.29
C GLU A 79 -2.11 3.36 -3.62
N LEU A 80 -1.75 2.66 -4.70
CA LEU A 80 -2.60 2.66 -5.88
C LEU A 80 -3.95 2.02 -5.50
N SER A 81 -5.04 2.69 -5.85
CA SER A 81 -6.38 2.18 -5.58
C SER A 81 -7.17 2.05 -6.87
N PHE A 82 -7.97 1.00 -7.01
CA PHE A 82 -8.88 0.84 -8.14
C PHE A 82 -10.33 0.68 -7.68
N ILE A 83 -11.27 1.11 -8.51
CA ILE A 83 -12.69 1.08 -8.23
C ILE A 83 -13.35 0.04 -9.13
N ILE A 84 -14.16 -0.85 -8.55
CA ILE A 84 -14.96 -1.82 -9.31
C ILE A 84 -16.14 -1.10 -9.98
N GLY A 85 -16.25 -1.18 -11.31
CA GLY A 85 -17.31 -0.53 -12.10
C GLY A 85 -18.58 -1.35 -12.26
N ARG A 86 -18.50 -2.67 -12.11
CA ARG A 86 -19.64 -3.59 -12.19
C ARG A 86 -19.42 -4.77 -11.25
N ASP A 87 -20.51 -5.32 -10.70
CA ASP A 87 -20.45 -6.45 -9.77
C ASP A 87 -19.57 -7.57 -10.35
N CYS A 88 -18.56 -7.97 -9.58
CA CYS A 88 -17.52 -8.91 -9.97
C CYS A 88 -17.55 -10.11 -9.02
N LYS A 89 -17.70 -11.33 -9.56
CA LYS A 89 -17.65 -12.58 -8.79
C LYS A 89 -16.97 -13.66 -9.62
N ASN A 90 -16.07 -14.40 -8.99
CA ASN A 90 -15.29 -15.47 -9.61
C ASN A 90 -14.57 -15.01 -10.91
N ALA A 91 -13.99 -13.81 -10.90
CA ALA A 91 -13.22 -13.33 -12.04
C ALA A 91 -11.95 -14.16 -12.24
N THR A 92 -11.47 -14.18 -13.47
CA THR A 92 -10.17 -14.78 -13.82
C THR A 92 -9.18 -13.67 -14.12
N THR A 93 -7.89 -13.99 -14.13
CA THR A 93 -6.83 -13.03 -14.46
C THR A 93 -7.02 -12.41 -15.86
N GLU A 94 -7.64 -13.13 -16.78
CA GLU A 94 -7.85 -12.72 -18.17
C GLU A 94 -8.96 -11.68 -18.31
N ASN A 95 -9.97 -11.70 -17.43
CA ASN A 95 -11.12 -10.78 -17.49
C ASN A 95 -11.16 -9.78 -16.34
N ALA A 96 -10.24 -9.87 -15.37
CA ALA A 96 -10.24 -9.07 -14.15
C ALA A 96 -10.26 -7.56 -14.42
N LEU A 97 -9.45 -7.10 -15.38
CA LEU A 97 -9.34 -5.67 -15.69
C LEU A 97 -10.63 -5.07 -16.28
N ASP A 98 -11.48 -5.89 -16.89
CA ASP A 98 -12.77 -5.45 -17.45
C ASP A 98 -13.79 -5.05 -16.37
N TYR A 99 -13.50 -5.34 -15.09
CA TYR A 99 -14.34 -4.94 -13.97
C TYR A 99 -13.96 -3.59 -13.37
N ILE A 100 -12.86 -2.97 -13.81
CA ILE A 100 -12.35 -1.72 -13.25
C ILE A 100 -13.04 -0.51 -13.90
N LEU A 101 -13.59 0.37 -13.05
CA LEU A 101 -14.09 1.70 -13.44
C LEU A 101 -12.94 2.66 -13.72
N GLY A 102 -11.94 2.65 -12.85
CA GLY A 102 -10.77 3.52 -12.92
C GLY A 102 -9.89 3.39 -11.69
N TYR A 103 -8.85 4.21 -11.68
CA TYR A 103 -7.79 4.23 -10.68
C TYR A 103 -7.73 5.57 -9.96
N THR A 104 -7.30 5.57 -8.71
CA THR A 104 -7.17 6.75 -7.87
C THR A 104 -6.01 6.56 -6.90
N VAL A 105 -5.57 7.63 -6.25
CA VAL A 105 -4.61 7.56 -5.15
C VAL A 105 -5.36 7.25 -3.86
N GLY A 106 -4.77 6.43 -2.99
CA GLY A 106 -5.27 6.19 -1.65
C GLY A 106 -4.18 6.30 -0.59
N ASN A 107 -4.59 6.60 0.64
CA ASN A 107 -3.73 6.47 1.82
C ASN A 107 -4.43 5.55 2.84
N ASP A 108 -3.86 4.39 3.13
CA ASP A 108 -4.39 3.46 4.13
C ASP A 108 -3.93 3.83 5.55
N VAL A 109 -4.52 4.92 6.06
CA VAL A 109 -4.18 5.47 7.38
C VAL A 109 -4.40 4.42 8.46
N SER A 110 -3.41 4.30 9.34
CA SER A 110 -3.29 3.20 10.28
C SER A 110 -2.93 3.67 11.67
N SER A 111 -3.65 3.16 12.67
CA SER A 111 -3.19 3.20 14.07
C SER A 111 -2.41 1.92 14.36
N ARG A 112 -1.07 1.98 14.29
CA ARG A 112 -0.23 0.77 14.54
C ARG A 112 -0.40 0.23 15.94
N TYR A 113 -0.78 1.09 16.88
CA TYR A 113 -1.14 0.69 18.23
C TYR A 113 -2.22 -0.40 18.20
N TRP A 114 -3.35 -0.14 17.55
CA TRP A 114 -4.45 -1.09 17.46
C TRP A 114 -4.16 -2.29 16.54
N GLN A 115 -3.11 -2.24 15.72
CA GLN A 115 -2.73 -3.37 14.87
C GLN A 115 -1.95 -4.46 15.64
N MET A 116 -1.49 -4.17 16.86
CA MET A 116 -0.69 -5.08 17.66
C MET A 116 -1.46 -6.35 18.08
N PRO A 117 -0.79 -7.51 18.17
CA PRO A 117 -1.42 -8.77 18.56
C PRO A 117 -2.10 -8.71 19.93
N GLU A 118 -1.51 -8.02 20.88
CA GLU A 118 -2.03 -7.91 22.26
C GLU A 118 -3.33 -7.12 22.34
N ARG A 119 -3.69 -6.38 21.27
CA ARG A 119 -4.87 -5.50 21.24
C ARG A 119 -5.95 -5.97 20.29
N SER A 120 -5.55 -6.40 19.10
CA SER A 120 -6.50 -6.82 18.07
C SER A 120 -6.06 -8.08 17.34
N GLY A 121 -5.14 -8.88 17.88
CA GLY A 121 -4.79 -10.19 17.31
C GLY A 121 -4.31 -10.12 15.86
N HIS A 122 -3.58 -9.07 15.51
CA HIS A 122 -3.16 -8.74 14.14
C HIS A 122 -4.30 -8.49 13.14
N GLN A 123 -5.55 -8.30 13.59
CA GLN A 123 -6.67 -7.95 12.73
C GLN A 123 -6.52 -6.50 12.23
N HIS A 124 -5.99 -6.35 11.02
CA HIS A 124 -5.68 -5.04 10.43
C HIS A 124 -6.91 -4.13 10.28
N GLY A 125 -8.09 -4.70 10.03
CA GLY A 125 -9.34 -3.93 9.95
C GLY A 125 -9.66 -3.13 11.22
N ALA A 126 -9.31 -3.62 12.41
CA ALA A 126 -9.52 -2.90 13.66
C ALA A 126 -8.61 -1.67 13.80
N ALA A 127 -7.43 -1.70 13.20
CA ALA A 127 -6.43 -0.62 13.25
C ALA A 127 -6.66 0.47 12.19
N LYS A 128 -7.38 0.11 11.13
CA LYS A 128 -7.55 0.88 9.90
C LYS A 128 -9.02 1.28 9.67
N GLY A 129 -9.92 0.83 10.54
CA GLY A 129 -11.38 0.96 10.39
C GLY A 129 -12.00 2.22 10.99
N PHE A 130 -11.19 3.20 11.42
CA PHE A 130 -11.69 4.45 11.99
C PHE A 130 -12.18 5.41 10.91
N ASP A 131 -13.17 6.23 11.25
CA ASP A 131 -13.72 7.24 10.34
C ASP A 131 -12.60 8.04 9.67
N LYS A 132 -12.75 8.25 8.36
CA LYS A 132 -11.82 9.04 7.53
C LYS A 132 -10.40 8.46 7.36
N PHE A 133 -10.12 7.22 7.77
CA PHE A 133 -8.81 6.58 7.58
C PHE A 133 -8.54 6.06 6.16
N ALA A 134 -9.39 6.37 5.19
CA ALA A 134 -9.25 5.98 3.78
C ALA A 134 -9.47 7.19 2.86
N PRO A 135 -8.66 8.26 2.94
CA PRO A 135 -8.71 9.31 1.94
C PRO A 135 -8.32 8.74 0.58
N ILE A 136 -9.11 9.07 -0.44
CA ILE A 136 -8.83 8.75 -1.84
C ILE A 136 -9.05 9.96 -2.74
N GLY A 137 -8.41 9.98 -3.91
CA GLY A 137 -8.58 11.02 -4.91
C GLY A 137 -7.26 11.40 -5.60
N PRO A 138 -7.11 12.63 -6.11
CA PRO A 138 -8.16 13.63 -6.25
C PRO A 138 -9.17 13.31 -7.36
N VAL A 139 -8.83 12.36 -8.23
CA VAL A 139 -9.61 11.98 -9.41
C VAL A 139 -9.72 10.47 -9.53
N ILE A 140 -10.68 10.02 -10.36
CA ILE A 140 -10.73 8.64 -10.85
C ILE A 140 -10.30 8.67 -12.32
N VAL A 141 -9.11 8.15 -12.61
CA VAL A 141 -8.58 8.08 -13.98
C VAL A 141 -9.10 6.84 -14.67
N SER A 142 -9.67 7.02 -15.86
CA SER A 142 -10.13 5.92 -16.70
C SER A 142 -8.96 5.02 -17.11
N PRO A 143 -9.15 3.68 -17.15
CA PRO A 143 -8.11 2.75 -17.62
C PRO A 143 -7.60 3.08 -19.03
N ARG A 144 -8.48 3.64 -19.89
CA ARG A 144 -8.11 4.03 -21.26
C ARG A 144 -7.13 5.21 -21.31
N ILE A 145 -7.14 6.06 -20.29
CA ILE A 145 -6.26 7.23 -20.20
C ILE A 145 -4.96 6.85 -19.49
N LEU A 146 -5.04 6.10 -18.39
CA LEU A 146 -3.88 5.72 -17.60
C LEU A 146 -2.93 4.77 -18.34
N GLY A 147 -3.48 3.84 -19.13
CA GLY A 147 -2.68 2.80 -19.76
C GLY A 147 -2.33 1.68 -18.77
N ASP A 148 -1.05 1.39 -18.61
CA ASP A 148 -0.57 0.33 -17.71
C ASP A 148 -0.48 0.81 -16.25
N PRO A 149 -1.30 0.28 -15.32
CA PRO A 149 -1.27 0.70 -13.91
C PRO A 149 -0.07 0.15 -13.14
N HIS A 150 0.74 -0.73 -13.72
CA HIS A 150 1.87 -1.39 -13.06
C HIS A 150 3.22 -0.78 -13.46
N ASN A 151 3.25 0.50 -13.84
CA ASN A 151 4.48 1.25 -14.09
C ASN A 151 4.32 2.75 -13.76
N LEU A 152 3.81 3.07 -12.57
CA LEU A 152 3.56 4.44 -12.11
C LEU A 152 4.47 4.76 -10.94
N GLY A 153 5.18 5.89 -10.99
CA GLY A 153 5.89 6.41 -9.82
C GLY A 153 4.91 6.75 -8.70
N MET A 154 5.31 6.49 -7.46
CA MET A 154 4.51 6.77 -6.27
C MET A 154 5.40 7.36 -5.18
N THR A 155 4.95 8.47 -4.58
CA THR A 155 5.68 9.17 -3.53
C THR A 155 4.75 9.55 -2.38
N THR A 156 5.24 9.40 -1.14
CA THR A 156 4.60 9.95 0.06
C THR A 156 5.51 10.97 0.70
N LYS A 157 4.97 12.13 1.07
CA LYS A 157 5.67 13.14 1.87
C LYS A 157 4.90 13.39 3.17
N VAL A 158 5.65 13.66 4.23
CA VAL A 158 5.10 14.18 5.49
C VAL A 158 5.77 15.52 5.77
N ASN A 159 4.97 16.59 5.81
CA ASN A 159 5.46 17.97 5.93
C ASN A 159 6.55 18.29 4.90
N GLY A 160 6.34 17.89 3.63
CA GLY A 160 7.30 18.08 2.53
C GLY A 160 8.51 17.13 2.54
N VAL A 161 8.70 16.30 3.57
CA VAL A 161 9.80 15.33 3.64
C VAL A 161 9.37 14.01 3.03
N VAL A 162 10.06 13.56 1.99
CA VAL A 162 9.80 12.25 1.35
C VAL A 162 10.00 11.11 2.33
N ARG A 163 8.99 10.25 2.43
CA ARG A 163 8.94 9.08 3.32
C ARG A 163 8.82 7.75 2.58
N GLN A 164 8.06 7.72 1.49
CA GLN A 164 7.96 6.57 0.58
C GLN A 164 8.27 7.06 -0.84
N GLN A 165 8.98 6.25 -1.61
CA GLN A 165 9.25 6.52 -3.03
C GLN A 165 9.47 5.18 -3.74
N THR A 166 8.59 4.83 -4.67
CA THR A 166 8.65 3.55 -5.40
C THR A 166 8.00 3.67 -6.79
N ASN A 167 7.84 2.53 -7.46
CA ASN A 167 7.01 2.36 -8.64
C ASN A 167 6.00 1.22 -8.42
N THR A 168 4.79 1.30 -9.01
CA THR A 168 3.77 0.23 -8.94
C THR A 168 4.18 -1.08 -9.61
N ASP A 169 5.26 -1.07 -10.40
CA ASP A 169 5.88 -2.30 -10.92
C ASP A 169 6.49 -3.19 -9.82
N ASP A 170 6.58 -2.69 -8.59
CA ASP A 170 7.04 -3.39 -7.38
C ASP A 170 5.94 -4.21 -6.69
N MET A 171 4.70 -4.16 -7.18
CA MET A 171 3.61 -4.94 -6.61
C MET A 171 3.88 -6.45 -6.68
N ILE A 172 3.93 -7.11 -5.52
CA ILE A 172 4.08 -8.57 -5.41
C ILE A 172 2.90 -9.29 -6.08
N PHE A 173 1.68 -8.83 -5.83
CA PHE A 173 0.47 -9.32 -6.47
C PHE A 173 -0.08 -8.25 -7.39
N GLN A 174 -0.13 -8.54 -8.67
CA GLN A 174 -0.65 -7.64 -9.70
C GLN A 174 -2.19 -7.55 -9.60
N ILE A 175 -2.78 -6.45 -10.07
CA ILE A 175 -4.22 -6.18 -9.95
C ILE A 175 -5.11 -7.35 -10.43
N PRO A 176 -4.82 -8.04 -11.55
CA PRO A 176 -5.61 -9.20 -11.98
C PRO A 176 -5.68 -10.34 -10.96
N SER A 177 -4.57 -10.64 -10.27
CA SER A 177 -4.54 -11.71 -9.27
C SER A 177 -5.23 -11.30 -7.97
N ILE A 178 -5.16 -10.01 -7.59
CA ILE A 178 -5.93 -9.45 -6.48
C ILE A 178 -7.43 -9.63 -6.75
N ILE A 179 -7.92 -9.22 -7.92
CA ILE A 179 -9.35 -9.33 -8.27
C ILE A 179 -9.81 -10.79 -8.30
N GLN A 180 -9.03 -11.68 -8.92
CA GLN A 180 -9.32 -13.13 -8.92
C GLN A 180 -9.39 -13.68 -7.48
N HIS A 181 -8.44 -13.30 -6.62
CA HIS A 181 -8.40 -13.76 -5.24
C HIS A 181 -9.61 -13.27 -4.44
N LEU A 182 -9.88 -11.96 -4.47
CA LEU A 182 -10.94 -11.32 -3.70
C LEU A 182 -12.35 -11.73 -4.17
N SER A 183 -12.53 -11.97 -5.47
CA SER A 183 -13.83 -12.32 -6.03
C SER A 183 -14.16 -13.83 -5.94
N ARG A 184 -13.26 -14.67 -5.41
CA ARG A 184 -13.47 -16.13 -5.30
C ARG A 184 -14.55 -16.46 -4.27
N GLY A 185 -15.76 -16.73 -4.75
CA GLY A 185 -16.93 -17.01 -3.92
C GLY A 185 -17.63 -15.76 -3.38
N THR A 186 -17.00 -14.60 -3.48
CA THR A 186 -17.47 -13.32 -2.93
C THR A 186 -17.73 -12.32 -4.05
N THR A 187 -18.88 -11.64 -4.02
CA THR A 187 -19.15 -10.55 -4.97
C THR A 187 -18.48 -9.27 -4.51
N LEU A 188 -17.54 -8.74 -5.31
CA LEU A 188 -17.10 -7.36 -5.20
C LEU A 188 -18.16 -6.49 -5.87
N ARG A 189 -18.79 -5.61 -5.09
CA ARG A 189 -19.90 -4.78 -5.61
C ARG A 189 -19.36 -3.64 -6.43
N ARG A 190 -20.13 -3.17 -7.40
CA ARG A 190 -19.84 -1.89 -8.06
C ARG A 190 -19.66 -0.79 -7.01
N GLY A 191 -18.65 0.05 -7.18
CA GLY A 191 -18.25 1.08 -6.22
C GLY A 191 -17.31 0.60 -5.12
N THR A 192 -17.02 -0.71 -5.00
CA THR A 192 -15.96 -1.18 -4.09
C THR A 192 -14.61 -0.60 -4.51
N VAL A 193 -13.95 0.08 -3.57
CA VAL A 193 -12.56 0.53 -3.70
C VAL A 193 -11.65 -0.58 -3.17
N VAL A 194 -10.62 -0.92 -3.93
CA VAL A 194 -9.58 -1.85 -3.51
C VAL A 194 -8.27 -1.08 -3.45
N MET A 195 -7.69 -1.01 -2.26
CA MET A 195 -6.37 -0.43 -2.01
C MET A 195 -5.35 -1.58 -2.08
N THR A 196 -4.30 -1.43 -2.89
CA THR A 196 -3.50 -2.57 -3.37
C THR A 196 -2.27 -2.94 -2.53
N GLY A 197 -2.07 -2.28 -1.39
CA GLY A 197 -0.89 -2.38 -0.56
C GLY A 197 0.08 -1.22 -0.77
N THR A 198 0.91 -0.99 0.26
CA THR A 198 1.84 0.13 0.35
C THR A 198 3.30 -0.31 0.26
N PRO A 199 4.22 0.54 -0.25
CA PRO A 199 5.65 0.22 -0.29
C PRO A 199 6.33 0.38 1.06
N SER A 200 7.63 0.07 1.10
CA SER A 200 8.49 0.41 2.25
C SER A 200 8.51 1.93 2.54
N GLY A 201 8.85 2.29 3.78
CA GLY A 201 8.95 3.70 4.21
C GLY A 201 7.82 4.19 5.14
N VAL A 202 6.90 3.29 5.52
CA VAL A 202 5.93 3.55 6.60
C VAL A 202 6.65 3.84 7.92
N ALA A 203 6.08 4.71 8.76
CA ALA A 203 6.69 5.18 10.01
C ALA A 203 7.06 4.04 10.96
N ALA A 204 6.28 2.94 10.94
CA ALA A 204 6.50 1.78 11.81
C ALA A 204 7.87 1.11 11.66
N PHE A 205 8.45 1.17 10.45
CA PHE A 205 9.75 0.56 10.15
C PHE A 205 10.87 1.58 10.06
N MET A 206 10.60 2.87 10.35
CA MET A 206 11.66 3.88 10.42
C MET A 206 12.49 3.74 11.70
N LYS A 207 13.75 4.16 11.65
CA LYS A 207 14.67 4.18 12.79
C LYS A 207 15.32 5.58 12.93
N PRO A 208 14.95 6.37 13.94
CA PRO A 208 13.86 6.14 14.89
C PRO A 208 12.49 6.14 14.19
N GLN A 209 11.47 5.55 14.83
CA GLN A 209 10.09 5.62 14.34
C GLN A 209 9.63 7.07 14.32
N ALA A 210 8.98 7.46 13.23
CA ALA A 210 8.59 8.85 12.97
C ALA A 210 7.08 8.94 12.67
N TRP A 211 6.29 8.58 13.68
CA TRP A 211 4.83 8.59 13.71
C TRP A 211 4.25 9.96 13.37
N LEU A 212 3.05 9.97 12.79
CA LEU A 212 2.29 11.20 12.54
C LEU A 212 1.81 11.81 13.86
N ASN A 213 1.81 13.14 13.90
CA ASN A 213 1.34 13.97 15.00
C ASN A 213 0.21 14.90 14.53
N ASN A 214 -0.50 15.49 15.49
CA ASN A 214 -1.51 16.49 15.20
C ASN A 214 -0.92 17.66 14.41
N GLY A 215 -1.53 17.98 13.27
CA GLY A 215 -1.08 19.05 12.37
C GLY A 215 -0.09 18.61 11.29
N ASP A 216 0.36 17.35 11.28
CA ASP A 216 1.18 16.82 10.19
C ASP A 216 0.35 16.73 8.90
N VAL A 217 0.94 17.16 7.79
CA VAL A 217 0.36 17.06 6.45
C VAL A 217 0.99 15.87 5.72
N VAL A 218 0.14 14.96 5.24
CA VAL A 218 0.56 13.81 4.42
C VAL A 218 0.14 14.07 2.98
N GLU A 219 1.11 14.03 2.06
CA GLU A 219 0.88 14.14 0.62
C GLU A 219 1.20 12.80 -0.02
N VAL A 220 0.25 12.21 -0.74
CA VAL A 220 0.48 11.01 -1.55
C VAL A 220 0.26 11.38 -3.01
N GLU A 221 1.23 11.06 -3.85
CA GLU A 221 1.23 11.34 -5.28
C GLU A 221 1.50 10.04 -6.06
N ILE A 222 0.73 9.82 -7.13
CA ILE A 222 0.97 8.75 -8.11
C ILE A 222 0.97 9.36 -9.51
N ASP A 223 2.03 9.07 -10.28
CA ASP A 223 2.23 9.56 -11.63
C ASP A 223 0.97 9.35 -12.49
N SER A 224 0.59 10.38 -13.24
CA SER A 224 -0.58 10.39 -14.15
C SER A 224 -1.95 10.26 -13.48
N ILE A 225 -2.02 10.25 -12.14
CA ILE A 225 -3.27 10.28 -11.38
C ILE A 225 -3.41 11.62 -10.64
N GLY A 226 -2.44 11.94 -9.79
CA GLY A 226 -2.42 13.15 -8.98
C GLY A 226 -1.81 12.93 -7.61
#